data_AF-A0A3D6E142-F1
#
_entry.id   AF-A0A3D6E142-F1
#
_cell.length_a   1.000
_cell.length_b   1.000
_cell.length_c   1.000
_cell.angle_alpha   90.00
_cell.angle_beta   90.00
_cell.angle_gamma   90.00
#
_symmetry.space_group_name_H-M   'P 1'
#
loop_
_entity.id
_entity.type
_entity.pdbx_description
1 polymer ?
#
loop_
_entity_poly.entity_id
_entity_poly.type
_entity_poly.pdbx_seq_one_letter_code
_entity_poly.pdbx_strand_id
1 'polypeptide(L)' 'MKMLLRPAISLFVLLSLVTGVLYPLLVTGVARIAFPAAAGGSLIIKDGKPIGSALIGQNFSDPKYFWGRPSATAPQP' A
#
# COMPACT_ATOMS: atom_id res chain seq x y z
N MET A 1 -31.17 26.92 13.30
CA MET A 1 -29.97 26.07 13.48
C MET A 1 -30.28 24.57 13.68
N LYS A 2 -31.23 24.16 14.54
CA LYS A 2 -31.57 22.72 14.77
C LYS A 2 -31.92 21.91 13.50
N MET A 3 -32.53 22.52 12.48
CA MET A 3 -32.92 21.82 11.24
C MET A 3 -31.72 21.38 10.38
N LEU A 4 -30.54 21.99 10.54
CA LEU A 4 -29.34 21.69 9.74
C LEU A 4 -28.43 20.64 10.39
N LEU A 5 -28.55 20.41 11.69
CA LEU A 5 -27.64 19.53 12.42
C LEU A 5 -27.84 18.06 12.01
N ARG A 6 -29.09 17.63 11.87
CA ARG A 6 -29.43 16.27 11.40
C ARG A 6 -28.89 15.99 9.99
N PRO A 7 -29.20 16.78 8.95
CA PRO A 7 -28.69 16.51 7.60
C PRO A 7 -27.16 16.63 7.53
N ALA A 8 -26.54 17.55 8.26
CA ALA A 8 -25.08 17.69 8.28
C ALA A 8 -24.39 16.43 8.84
N ILE A 9 -24.86 15.91 9.98
CA ILE A 9 -24.30 14.70 10.59
C ILE A 9 -24.59 13.48 9.72
N SER A 10 -25.81 13.34 9.19
CA SER A 10 -26.16 12.24 8.29
C SER A 10 -25.28 12.20 7.04
N LEU A 11 -25.06 13.35 6.40
CA LEU A 11 -24.21 13.43 5.22
C LEU A 11 -22.75 13.15 5.56
N PHE A 12 -22.26 13.69 6.68
CA PHE A 12 -20.90 13.43 7.16
C PHE A 12 -20.65 11.93 7.39
N VAL A 13 -21.56 11.27 8.11
CA VAL A 13 -21.46 9.82 8.38
C VAL A 13 -21.58 9.02 7.08
N LEU A 14 -22.55 9.34 6.22
CA LEU A 14 -22.74 8.67 4.94
C LEU A 14 -21.47 8.74 4.08
N LEU A 15 -20.93 9.95 3.89
CA LEU A 15 -19.74 10.13 3.07
C LEU A 15 -18.52 9.47 3.71
N SER A 16 -18.39 9.51 5.04
CA SER A 16 -17.30 8.82 5.76
C SER A 16 -17.36 7.31 5.54
N LEU A 17 -18.56 6.71 5.56
CA LEU A 17 -18.74 5.28 5.29
C LEU A 17 -18.45 4.96 3.82
N VAL A 18 -18.92 5.80 2.89
CA VAL A 18 -18.69 5.58 1.46
C VAL A 18 -17.21 5.67 1.12
N THR A 19 -16.51 6.72 1.55
CA THR A 19 -15.11 6.96 1.16
C THR A 19 -14.12 6.23 2.04
N GLY A 20 -14.44 6.01 3.32
CA GLY A 20 -13.55 5.37 4.29
C GLY A 20 -13.74 3.87 4.44
N VAL A 21 -14.89 3.32 4.02
CA VAL A 21 -15.18 1.88 4.15
C VAL A 21 -15.51 1.27 2.79
N LEU A 22 -16.58 1.72 2.14
CA LEU A 22 -17.08 1.07 0.93
C LEU A 22 -16.05 1.14 -0.21
N TYR A 23 -15.49 2.32 -0.46
CA TYR A 23 -14.49 2.53 -1.49
C TYR A 23 -13.21 1.70 -1.29
N PRO A 24 -12.50 1.76 -0.14
CA PRO A 24 -11.28 0.99 0.04
C PRO A 24 -11.53 -0.52 0.01
N LEU A 25 -12.66 -1.01 0.52
CA LEU A 25 -13.01 -2.43 0.43
C LEU A 25 -13.24 -2.87 -1.01
N LEU A 26 -13.98 -2.08 -1.79
CA LEU A 26 -14.24 -2.36 -3.19
C LEU A 26 -12.94 -2.39 -3.99
N VAL A 27 -12.12 -1.33 -3.88
CA VAL A 27 -10.84 -1.23 -4.59
C VAL A 27 -9.90 -2.36 -4.18
N THR A 28 -9.77 -2.65 -2.89
CA THR A 28 -8.91 -3.74 -2.40
C THR A 28 -9.41 -5.10 -2.88
N GLY A 29 -10.72 -5.34 -2.86
CA GLY A 29 -11.33 -6.57 -3.36
C GLY A 29 -11.06 -6.78 -4.84
N VAL A 30 -11.32 -5.77 -5.67
CA VAL A 30 -11.05 -5.81 -7.11
C VAL A 30 -9.55 -6.03 -7.38
N ALA A 31 -8.68 -5.30 -6.68
CA ALA A 31 -7.23 -5.43 -6.84
C ALA A 31 -6.73 -6.85 -6.50
N ARG A 32 -7.25 -7.46 -5.43
CA ARG A 32 -6.86 -8.83 -5.05
C ARG A 32 -7.33 -9.90 -6.04
N ILE A 33 -8.50 -9.71 -6.66
CA ILE A 33 -9.04 -10.66 -7.63
C ILE A 33 -8.33 -10.51 -8.98
N ALA A 34 -8.20 -9.28 -9.48
CA ALA A 34 -7.64 -9.01 -10.79
C ALA A 34 -6.10 -9.03 -10.81
N PHE A 35 -5.45 -8.59 -9.73
CA PHE A 35 -4.00 -8.38 -9.66
C PHE A 35 -3.39 -8.88 -8.34
N PRO A 36 -3.58 -10.17 -7.97
CA PRO A 36 -3.19 -10.68 -6.65
C PRO A 36 -1.71 -10.49 -6.32
N ALA A 37 -0.81 -10.70 -7.29
CA ALA A 37 0.63 -10.54 -7.09
C ALA A 37 1.01 -9.07 -6.80
N ALA A 38 0.49 -8.12 -7.59
CA ALA A 38 0.76 -6.70 -7.41
C ALA A 38 0.10 -6.14 -6.14
N ALA A 39 -1.16 -6.51 -5.88
CA ALA A 39 -1.88 -6.16 -4.66
C ALA A 39 -1.23 -6.75 -3.39
N GLY A 40 -0.53 -7.87 -3.53
CA GLY A 40 0.30 -8.48 -2.49
C GLY A 40 1.70 -7.88 -2.35
N GLY A 41 2.03 -6.83 -3.09
CA GLY A 41 3.32 -6.14 -3.01
C GLY A 41 4.41 -6.67 -3.95
N SER A 42 4.07 -7.52 -4.93
CA SER A 42 5.00 -8.10 -5.91
C SER A 42 6.21 -8.78 -5.27
N LEU A 43 5.97 -9.57 -4.22
CA LEU A 43 7.02 -10.22 -3.43
C LEU A 43 7.77 -11.27 -4.25
N ILE A 44 9.09 -11.35 -4.03
CA ILE A 44 9.96 -12.40 -4.55
C ILE A 44 10.18 -13.41 -3.41
N ILE A 45 9.82 -14.67 -3.67
CA ILE A 45 9.94 -15.77 -2.71
C ILE A 45 11.09 -16.68 -3.14
N LYS A 46 11.99 -16.99 -2.20
CA LYS A 46 13.06 -17.98 -2.38
C LYS A 46 13.05 -18.93 -1.19
N ASP A 47 13.04 -20.24 -1.46
CA ASP A 47 13.02 -21.28 -0.43
C ASP A 47 11.86 -21.10 0.59
N GLY A 48 10.69 -20.69 0.08
CA GLY A 48 9.49 -20.44 0.90
C GLY A 48 9.54 -19.16 1.74
N LYS A 49 10.59 -18.35 1.65
CA LYS A 49 10.75 -17.09 2.41
C LYS A 49 10.70 -15.87 1.49
N PRO A 50 10.03 -14.78 1.89
CA PRO A 50 10.08 -13.52 1.16
C PRO A 50 11.46 -12.90 1.31
N ILE A 51 12.14 -12.69 0.18
CA ILE A 51 13.48 -12.09 0.14
C ILE A 51 13.44 -10.63 -0.32
N GLY A 52 12.30 -10.12 -0.76
CA GLY A 52 12.12 -8.74 -1.23
C GLY A 52 10.87 -8.55 -2.08
N SER A 53 10.80 -7.42 -2.78
CA SER A 53 9.78 -7.13 -3.79
C SER A 53 10.47 -6.76 -5.09
N ALA A 54 9.86 -7.10 -6.22
CA ALA A 54 10.32 -6.70 -7.54
C ALA A 54 10.42 -5.17 -7.71
N LEU A 55 9.73 -4.41 -6.84
CA LEU A 55 9.67 -2.95 -6.88
C LEU A 55 10.55 -2.27 -5.81
N ILE A 56 11.20 -3.04 -4.93
CA ILE A 56 12.03 -2.50 -3.84
C ILE A 56 13.49 -2.88 -4.09
N GLY A 57 14.34 -1.85 -4.25
CA GLY A 57 15.78 -2.02 -4.28
C GLY A 57 16.34 -2.31 -2.89
N GLN A 58 17.33 -3.20 -2.81
CA GLN A 58 18.05 -3.52 -1.57
C GLN A 58 19.38 -2.79 -1.52
N ASN A 59 19.88 -2.55 -0.31
CA ASN A 59 21.23 -2.00 -0.14
C ASN A 59 22.26 -3.09 -0.41
N PHE A 60 22.95 -2.99 -1.55
CA PHE A 60 24.04 -3.89 -1.92
C PHE A 60 25.39 -3.18 -1.73
N SER A 61 26.23 -3.73 -0.85
CA SER A 61 27.60 -3.25 -0.58
C SER A 61 28.67 -4.31 -0.80
N ASP A 62 28.28 -5.57 -1.02
CA ASP A 62 29.20 -6.65 -1.37
C ASP A 62 29.64 -6.49 -2.84
N PRO A 63 30.95 -6.51 -3.16
CA PRO A 63 31.47 -6.34 -4.52
C PRO A 63 30.96 -7.35 -5.55
N LYS A 64 30.43 -8.50 -5.13
CA LYS A 64 29.90 -9.52 -6.06
C LYS A 64 28.54 -9.15 -6.66
N TYR A 65 27.85 -8.17 -6.09
CA TYR A 65 26.54 -7.72 -6.57
C TYR A 65 26.66 -6.42 -7.36
N PHE A 66 25.67 -6.17 -8.21
CA PHE A 66 25.48 -4.86 -8.81
C PHE A 66 25.04 -3.87 -7.74
N TRP A 67 25.73 -2.73 -7.66
CA TRP A 67 25.41 -1.68 -6.72
C TRP A 67 24.34 -0.76 -7.33
N GLY A 68 23.26 -0.57 -6.57
CA GLY A 68 22.20 0.36 -6.94
C GLY A 68 22.62 1.82 -6.78
N ARG A 69 21.69 2.73 -7.06
CA ARG A 69 21.88 4.15 -6.78
C ARG A 69 21.95 4.38 -5.25
N PRO A 70 22.76 5.33 -4.76
CA PRO A 70 22.74 5.72 -3.36
C PRO A 70 21.33 6.12 -2.92
N SER A 71 20.86 5.56 -1.80
CA SER A 71 19.49 5.77 -1.32
C SER A 71 19.32 7.08 -0.54
N ALA A 72 20.37 7.51 0.20
CA ALA A 72 20.34 8.68 1.09
C ALA A 72 19.11 8.72 2.05
N THR A 73 18.68 7.53 2.49
CA THR A 73 17.58 7.32 3.45
C THR A 73 18.17 6.91 4.79
N ALA A 74 17.61 7.38 5.92
CA ALA A 74 18.02 6.94 7.26
C ALA A 74 17.92 5.40 7.34
N PRO A 75 18.98 4.64 7.69
CA PRO A 75 20.04 4.85 8.69
C PRO A 75 21.48 4.97 8.14
N GLN A 76 21.66 5.14 6.83
CA GLN A 76 22.95 5.45 6.21
C GLN A 76 22.94 6.94 5.80
N PRO A 77 24.04 7.70 6.04
CA PRO A 77 24.13 9.10 5.61
C PRO A 77 24.00 9.26 4.09
#